data_AF-A0A183HN84-F1
#
_entry.id   AF-A0A183HN84-F1
#
_cell.length_a   1.000
_cell.length_b   1.000
_cell.length_c   1.000
_cell.angle_alpha   90.00
_cell.angle_beta   90.00
_cell.angle_gamma   90.00
#
_symmetry.space_group_name_H-M   'P 1'
#
loop_
_entity.id
_entity.type
_entity.pdbx_description
1 polymer ?
#
loop_
_entity_poly.entity_id
_entity_poly.type
_entity_poly.pdbx_seq_one_letter_code
_entity_poly.pdbx_strand_id
1 'polypeptide(L)'
;QLYFGKEGEQEAEHDPEYGGRPFAIIKYDATPVSVLTVLSPKKTVPSILALMIGLGCIRALAALNRAGFVHRFVSPFNFAITKPLTKKNILEKMIIIDFSAVLPWPCK
;
A
#
# COMPACT_ATOMS: atom_id res chain seq x y z
N GLN A 1 22.54 -2.28 -3.39
CA GLN A 1 21.97 -2.38 -2.02
C GLN A 1 22.41 -3.74 -1.45
N LEU A 2 22.62 -3.88 -0.14
CA LEU A 2 23.00 -5.18 0.46
C LEU A 2 21.76 -5.75 1.16
N TYR A 3 21.39 -6.99 0.87
CA TYR A 3 20.29 -7.67 1.57
C TYR A 3 20.82 -8.87 2.36
N PHE A 4 20.15 -9.18 3.46
CA PHE A 4 20.47 -10.36 4.27
C PHE A 4 19.63 -11.54 3.75
N GLY A 5 20.32 -12.61 3.35
CA GLY A 5 19.69 -13.88 2.99
C GLY A 5 19.03 -14.55 4.20
N LYS A 6 18.28 -15.64 3.97
CA LYS A 6 17.57 -16.38 5.03
C LYS A 6 18.47 -16.90 6.16
N GLU A 7 19.77 -17.02 5.90
CA GLU A 7 20.77 -17.48 6.86
C GLU A 7 21.62 -16.34 7.45
N GLY A 8 21.26 -15.08 7.18
CA GLY A 8 21.96 -13.91 7.71
C GLY A 8 23.24 -13.54 6.96
N GLU A 9 23.52 -14.18 5.83
CA GLU A 9 24.64 -13.81 4.95
C GLU A 9 24.30 -12.57 4.11
N GLN A 10 25.30 -11.73 3.90
CA GLN A 10 25.16 -10.48 3.17
C GLN A 10 25.49 -10.70 1.69
N GLU A 11 24.47 -10.71 0.85
CA GLU A 11 24.62 -10.98 -0.58
C GLU A 11 24.62 -9.69 -1.41
N ALA A 12 25.35 -9.73 -2.53
CA ALA A 12 25.29 -8.68 -3.54
C ALA A 12 23.89 -8.67 -4.19
N GLU A 13 23.28 -7.50 -4.27
CA GLU A 13 22.02 -7.33 -5.00
C GLU A 13 22.23 -7.63 -6.49
N HIS A 14 21.78 -8.80 -6.91
CA HIS A 14 21.72 -9.20 -8.31
C HIS A 14 20.50 -8.59 -9.01
N ASP A 15 20.62 -8.41 -10.32
CA ASP A 15 19.55 -7.95 -11.22
C ASP A 15 18.25 -8.74 -10.96
N PRO A 16 17.05 -8.13 -10.88
CA PRO A 16 15.79 -8.85 -10.64
C PRO A 16 15.50 -10.02 -11.59
N GLU A 17 16.13 -10.07 -12.76
CA GLU A 17 16.06 -11.19 -13.71
C GLU A 17 16.91 -12.41 -13.29
N TYR A 18 17.87 -12.20 -12.38
CA TYR A 18 18.74 -13.24 -11.85
C TYR A 18 17.99 -14.10 -10.82
N GLY A 19 17.68 -15.35 -11.20
CA GLY A 19 17.14 -16.35 -10.27
C GLY A 19 15.63 -16.61 -10.34
N GLY A 20 14.95 -16.21 -11.41
CA GLY A 20 13.56 -16.63 -11.67
C GLY A 20 12.55 -16.18 -10.63
N ARG A 21 12.79 -15.02 -9.98
CA ARG A 21 11.92 -14.49 -8.93
C ARG A 21 10.54 -14.15 -9.52
N PRO A 22 9.43 -14.57 -8.88
CA PRO A 22 8.11 -14.19 -9.33
C PRO A 22 7.94 -12.68 -9.17
N PHE A 23 7.58 -11.98 -10.24
CA PHE A 23 7.27 -10.56 -10.22
C PHE A 23 5.89 -10.30 -10.81
N ALA A 24 5.27 -9.21 -10.39
CA ALA A 24 4.01 -8.72 -10.95
C ALA A 24 4.17 -7.25 -11.33
N ILE A 25 3.86 -6.92 -12.59
CA ILE A 25 3.84 -5.54 -13.07
C ILE A 25 2.41 -5.05 -12.98
N ILE A 26 2.15 -4.09 -12.10
CA ILE A 26 0.82 -3.51 -11.89
C ILE A 26 0.85 -2.06 -12.31
N LYS A 27 0.13 -1.74 -13.39
CA LYS A 27 -0.08 -0.35 -13.79
C LYS A 27 -1.19 0.26 -12.94
N TYR A 28 -0.89 1.34 -12.24
CA TYR A 28 -1.90 2.16 -11.57
C TYR A 28 -1.55 3.64 -11.71
N ASP A 29 -2.56 4.50 -11.81
CA ASP A 29 -2.40 5.95 -11.78
C ASP A 29 -3.00 6.52 -10.48
N ALA A 30 -2.16 6.60 -9.45
CA ALA A 30 -2.56 7.02 -8.12
C ALA A 30 -1.45 7.79 -7.42
N THR A 31 -1.82 8.54 -6.38
CA THR A 31 -0.92 9.26 -5.50
C THR A 31 -0.87 8.54 -4.15
N PRO A 32 0.29 8.07 -3.68
CA PRO A 32 0.41 7.44 -2.36
C PRO A 32 -0.05 8.38 -1.24
N VAL A 33 -0.76 7.84 -0.25
CA VAL A 33 -1.29 8.63 0.88
C VAL A 33 -0.14 9.25 1.69
N SER A 34 0.98 8.54 1.82
CA SER A 34 2.19 9.02 2.49
C SER A 34 2.76 10.33 1.92
N VAL A 35 2.50 10.64 0.65
CA VAL A 35 2.97 11.90 0.03
C VAL A 35 2.20 13.11 0.55
N LEU A 36 0.95 12.92 1.00
CA LEU A 36 0.10 14.04 1.44
C LEU A 36 0.65 14.75 2.69
N THR A 37 1.32 14.03 3.59
CA THR A 37 1.97 14.65 4.75
C THR A 37 3.18 15.48 4.34
N VAL A 38 3.93 15.04 3.33
CA VAL A 38 5.12 15.75 2.80
C VAL A 38 4.73 17.08 2.15
N LEU A 39 3.57 17.12 1.49
CA LEU A 39 3.05 18.34 0.86
C LEU A 39 2.55 19.39 1.86
N SER A 40 2.39 19.02 3.13
CA SER A 40 1.97 19.95 4.18
C SER A 40 3.18 20.67 4.79
N PRO A 41 3.18 22.01 4.87
CA PRO A 41 4.24 22.76 5.55
C PRO A 41 4.47 22.32 6.99
N LYS A 42 3.40 21.86 7.67
CA LYS A 42 3.44 21.40 9.06
C LYS A 42 3.72 19.89 9.17
N LYS A 43 3.92 19.19 8.05
CA LYS A 43 4.01 17.73 7.96
C LYS A 43 2.78 16.99 8.53
N THR A 44 1.63 17.67 8.55
CA THR A 44 0.37 17.14 9.08
C THR A 44 -0.75 17.25 8.07
N VAL A 45 -1.71 16.33 8.15
CA VAL A 45 -2.92 16.36 7.33
C VAL A 45 -4.05 16.98 8.15
N PRO A 46 -4.83 17.95 7.60
CA PRO A 46 -6.01 18.48 8.29
C PRO A 46 -6.98 17.37 8.71
N SER A 47 -7.58 17.48 9.90
CA SER A 47 -8.39 16.41 10.50
C SER A 47 -9.51 15.90 9.59
N ILE A 48 -10.19 16.80 8.88
CA ILE A 48 -11.26 16.44 7.93
C ILE A 48 -10.69 15.56 6.79
N LEU A 49 -9.52 15.91 6.26
CA LEU A 49 -8.87 15.14 5.21
C LEU A 49 -8.35 13.80 5.74
N ALA A 50 -7.78 13.77 6.94
CA ALA A 50 -7.36 12.53 7.60
C ALA A 50 -8.55 11.57 7.81
N LEU A 51 -9.71 12.09 8.21
CA LEU A 51 -10.94 11.29 8.36
C LEU A 51 -11.40 10.71 7.02
N MET A 52 -11.40 11.51 5.95
CA MET A 52 -11.76 11.03 4.61
C MET A 52 -10.81 9.93 4.11
N ILE A 53 -9.50 10.11 4.32
CA ILE A 53 -8.49 9.10 3.98
C ILE A 53 -8.74 7.82 4.77
N GLY A 54 -8.95 7.92 6.09
CA GLY A 54 -9.23 6.77 6.95
C GLY A 54 -10.45 5.98 6.47
N LEU A 55 -11.54 6.67 6.10
CA LEU A 55 -12.73 6.03 5.55
C LEU A 55 -12.46 5.32 4.22
N GLY A 56 -11.64 5.92 3.34
CA GLY A 56 -11.19 5.29 2.10
C GLY A 56 -10.38 4.01 2.36
N CYS A 57 -9.42 4.06 3.29
CA CYS A 57 -8.62 2.90 3.67
C CYS A 57 -9.49 1.76 4.24
N ILE A 58 -10.44 2.08 5.12
CA ILE A 58 -11.37 1.09 5.69
C ILE A 58 -12.20 0.42 4.58
N ARG A 59 -12.66 1.18 3.58
CA ARG A 59 -13.43 0.63 2.46
C ARG A 59 -12.59 -0.31 1.59
N ALA A 60 -11.34 0.05 1.32
CA ALA A 60 -10.40 -0.80 0.60
C ALA A 60 -10.10 -2.10 1.37
N LEU A 61 -9.87 -2.00 2.68
CA LEU A 61 -9.68 -3.17 3.55
C LEU A 61 -10.93 -4.04 3.64
N ALA A 62 -12.13 -3.45 3.71
CA ALA A 62 -13.37 -4.21 3.71
C ALA A 62 -13.58 -4.97 2.40
N ALA A 63 -13.15 -4.41 1.26
CA ALA A 63 -13.16 -5.10 -0.02
C ALA A 63 -12.19 -6.31 -0.01
N LEU A 64 -10.99 -6.13 0.55
CA LEU A 64 -10.02 -7.23 0.73
C LEU A 64 -10.57 -8.35 1.62
N ASN A 65 -11.19 -7.99 2.75
CA ASN A 65 -11.79 -8.95 3.67
C ASN A 65 -12.92 -9.74 3.00
N ARG A 66 -13.76 -9.09 2.20
CA ARG A 66 -14.81 -9.77 1.42
C ARG A 66 -14.26 -10.69 0.34
N ALA A 67 -13.07 -10.39 -0.19
CA ALA A 67 -12.35 -11.27 -1.11
C ALA A 67 -11.70 -12.47 -0.40
N GLY A 68 -11.82 -12.54 0.94
CA GLY A 68 -11.29 -13.64 1.73
C GLY A 68 -9.82 -13.47 2.09
N PHE A 69 -9.35 -12.23 2.28
CA PHE A 69 -7.97 -11.93 2.64
C PHE A 69 -7.86 -10.87 3.74
N VAL A 70 -6.77 -10.87 4.49
CA VAL A 70 -6.41 -9.85 5.48
C VAL A 70 -5.04 -9.25 5.15
N HIS A 71 -4.91 -7.93 5.27
CA HIS A 71 -3.71 -7.20 4.83
C HIS A 71 -2.49 -7.36 5.76
N ARG A 72 -2.73 -7.42 7.09
CA ARG A 72 -1.74 -7.52 8.19
C ARG A 72 -0.70 -6.40 8.32
N PHE A 73 -0.49 -5.57 7.30
CA PHE A 73 0.43 -4.43 7.37
C PHE A 73 -0.23 -3.11 6.92
N VAL A 74 -1.15 -2.60 7.75
CA VAL A 74 -1.90 -1.38 7.44
C VAL A 74 -1.06 -0.16 7.82
N SER A 75 -0.60 0.60 6.82
CA SER A 75 0.12 1.86 7.02
C SER A 75 -0.20 2.85 5.88
N PRO A 76 -0.04 4.18 6.08
CA PRO A 76 -0.24 5.17 5.01
C PRO A 76 0.60 4.95 3.75
N PHE A 77 1.69 4.17 3.83
CA PHE A 77 2.56 3.86 2.71
C PHE A 77 1.98 2.80 1.77
N ASN A 78 1.00 2.02 2.24
CA ASN A 78 0.43 0.89 1.50
C ASN A 78 -0.90 1.22 0.82
N PHE A 79 -1.29 2.50 0.83
CA PHE A 79 -2.50 2.98 0.17
C PHE A 79 -2.19 4.13 -0.78
N ALA A 80 -2.97 4.21 -1.85
CA ALA A 80 -2.91 5.31 -2.80
C ALA A 80 -4.31 5.77 -3.23
N ILE A 81 -4.41 7.06 -3.52
CA ILE A 81 -5.63 7.71 -4.01
C ILE A 81 -5.54 7.81 -5.52
N THR A 82 -6.48 7.21 -6.23
CA THR A 82 -6.54 7.30 -7.70
C THR A 82 -6.61 8.74 -8.17
N LYS A 83 -5.87 9.08 -9.24
CA LYS A 83 -5.89 10.43 -9.79
C LYS A 83 -7.19 10.69 -10.58
N PRO A 84 -7.66 11.95 -10.66
CA PRO A 84 -7.17 13.13 -9.93
C PRO A 84 -7.55 13.10 -8.44
N LEU A 85 -6.83 13.86 -7.60
CA LEU A 85 -7.04 13.90 -6.15
C LEU A 85 -8.36 14.63 -5.79
N THR A 86 -9.47 13.92 -5.87
CA THR A 86 -10.82 14.45 -5.59
C THR A 86 -11.41 13.86 -4.31
N LYS A 87 -12.35 14.56 -3.69
CA LYS A 87 -13.11 14.05 -2.54
C LYS A 87 -13.72 12.67 -2.83
N LYS A 88 -14.29 12.49 -4.02
CA LYS A 88 -14.84 11.20 -4.47
C LYS A 88 -13.78 10.11 -4.50
N ASN A 89 -12.63 10.37 -5.11
CA ASN A 89 -11.57 9.36 -5.22
C ASN A 89 -10.95 9.00 -3.86
N ILE A 90 -10.79 9.98 -2.97
CA ILE A 90 -10.31 9.73 -1.59
C ILE A 90 -11.26 8.77 -0.86
N LEU A 91 -12.57 8.98 -1.01
CA LEU A 91 -13.59 8.24 -0.28
C LEU A 91 -13.93 6.89 -0.90
N GLU A 92 -13.94 6.77 -2.22
CA GLU A 92 -14.53 5.63 -2.93
C GLU A 92 -13.52 4.86 -3.78
N LYS A 93 -12.38 5.48 -4.12
CA LYS A 93 -11.39 4.91 -5.05
C LYS A 93 -9.98 4.90 -4.45
N MET A 94 -9.90 4.59 -3.15
CA MET A 94 -8.66 4.25 -2.47
C MET A 94 -8.23 2.84 -2.89
N ILE A 95 -6.95 2.66 -3.22
CA ILE A 95 -6.38 1.36 -3.58
C ILE A 95 -5.30 0.95 -2.58
N ILE A 96 -5.17 -0.35 -2.38
CA ILE A 96 -4.03 -0.98 -1.71
C ILE A 96 -2.95 -1.19 -2.76
N ILE A 97 -1.72 -0.79 -2.47
CA ILE A 97 -0.59 -0.86 -3.42
C ILE A 97 0.49 -1.87 -3.02
N ASP A 98 0.37 -2.48 -1.86
CA ASP A 98 1.30 -3.53 -1.40
C ASP A 98 0.51 -4.71 -0.82
N PHE A 99 0.64 -5.87 -1.44
CA PHE A 99 -0.01 -7.12 -1.00
C PHE A 99 0.99 -8.13 -0.40
N SER A 100 2.25 -7.74 -0.17
CA SER A 100 3.32 -8.64 0.29
C SER A 100 3.04 -9.36 1.61
N ALA A 101 2.27 -8.73 2.51
CA ALA A 101 1.92 -9.27 3.83
C ALA A 101 0.53 -9.94 3.89
N VAL A 102 -0.22 -9.94 2.78
CA VAL A 102 -1.62 -10.39 2.72
C VAL A 102 -1.72 -11.91 2.89
N LEU A 103 -2.72 -12.36 3.65
CA LEU A 103 -3.02 -13.78 3.84
C LEU A 103 -4.51 -14.08 3.65
N PRO A 104 -4.88 -15.33 3.31
CA PRO A 104 -6.27 -15.76 3.32
C PRO A 104 -6.96 -15.55 4.68
N TRP A 105 -8.24 -15.19 4.65
CA TRP A 105 -9.12 -14.96 5.81
C TRP A 105 -10.57 -15.37 5.49
N PRO A 106 -11.34 -16.01 6.39
CA PRO A 106 -10.93 -16.47 7.70
C PRO A 106 -9.88 -17.58 7.61
N CYS A 107 -8.87 -17.52 8.47
CA CYS A 107 -7.92 -18.61 8.60
C CYS A 107 -8.71 -19.84 9.07
N LYS A 108 -8.62 -20.95 8.34
CA LYS A 108 -9.01 -22.26 8.87
C LYS A 108 -8.01 -22.70 9.94
#